data_AF-A0A225V7K4-F1
#
_entry.id   AF-A0A225V7K4-F1
#
_cell.length_a   1.000
_cell.length_b   1.000
_cell.length_c   1.000
_cell.angle_alpha   90.00
_cell.angle_beta   90.00
_cell.angle_gamma   90.00
#
_symmetry.space_group_name_H-M   'P 1'
#
loop_
_entity.id
_entity.type
_entity.pdbx_description
1 polymer ?
#
loop_
_entity_poly.entity_id
_entity_poly.type
_entity_poly.pdbx_seq_one_letter_code
_entity_poly.pdbx_strand_id
1 'polypeptide(L)'
;MDLVTHMSKSDRGNTFLLLFQDMFSGYVMYKPMDSTTAQAVAKAYEERVDRNFGASSMIRHDQDPRFMSEQATLGYQPQANGQQERSVLTVVRSIRPYIEQADQSDWDDHSERLMFALNTSFDATCLDTPFYMIHGWNPQRTLKTMLGPTPSS
;
A
#
# COMPACT_ATOMS: atom_id res chain seq x y z
N MET A 1 -0.62 -8.95 2.42
CA MET A 1 0.14 -8.56 1.21
C MET A 1 -0.54 -9.19 0.02
N ASP A 2 -0.66 -8.46 -1.07
CA ASP A 2 -1.26 -8.93 -2.33
C ASP A 2 -0.52 -8.32 -3.54
N LEU A 3 -0.65 -8.96 -4.70
CA LEU A 3 0.04 -8.61 -5.94
C LEU A 3 -0.97 -8.33 -7.07
N VAL A 4 -0.98 -7.10 -7.55
CA VAL A 4 -1.75 -6.72 -8.74
C VAL A 4 -0.93 -7.05 -9.99
N THR A 5 -1.52 -7.84 -10.89
CA THR A 5 -0.90 -8.29 -12.14
C THR A 5 -1.60 -7.66 -13.36
N HIS A 6 -1.03 -7.90 -14.56
CA HIS A 6 -1.58 -7.47 -15.86
C HIS A 6 -1.70 -5.95 -16.05
N MET A 7 -0.77 -5.18 -15.49
CA MET A 7 -0.73 -3.74 -15.71
C MET A 7 0.06 -3.41 -16.97
N SER A 8 -0.33 -2.32 -17.65
CA SER A 8 0.46 -1.75 -18.73
C SER A 8 1.86 -1.39 -18.24
N LYS A 9 2.87 -1.52 -19.11
CA LYS A 9 4.24 -1.19 -18.74
C LYS A 9 4.34 0.33 -18.50
N SER A 10 4.82 0.73 -17.31
CA SER A 10 5.08 2.15 -17.02
C SER A 10 6.32 2.66 -17.77
N ASP A 11 6.53 3.98 -17.78
CA ASP A 11 7.75 4.61 -18.31
C ASP A 11 9.01 4.15 -17.56
N ARG A 12 8.88 3.79 -16.27
CA ARG A 12 9.95 3.19 -15.47
C ARG A 12 10.09 1.69 -15.67
N GLY A 13 9.23 1.09 -16.50
CA GLY A 13 9.27 -0.32 -16.85
C GLY A 13 8.54 -1.26 -15.91
N ASN A 14 7.78 -0.74 -14.94
CA ASN A 14 7.01 -1.55 -14.01
C ASN A 14 5.79 -2.17 -14.69
N THR A 15 5.41 -3.38 -14.28
CA THR A 15 4.23 -4.12 -14.80
C THR A 15 3.41 -4.78 -13.69
N PHE A 16 3.88 -4.68 -12.44
CA PHE A 16 3.24 -5.22 -11.25
C PHE A 16 3.15 -4.16 -10.14
N LEU A 17 2.14 -4.28 -9.27
CA LEU A 17 2.03 -3.47 -8.05
C LEU A 17 1.93 -4.40 -6.85
N LEU A 18 2.94 -4.40 -5.99
CA LEU A 18 2.91 -5.12 -4.73
C LEU A 18 2.29 -4.23 -3.66
N LEU A 19 1.32 -4.77 -2.93
CA LEU A 19 0.55 -4.06 -1.93
C LEU A 19 0.75 -4.67 -0.55
N PHE A 20 1.12 -3.84 0.41
CA PHE A 20 1.15 -4.16 1.83
C PHE A 20 0.06 -3.37 2.53
N GLN A 21 -0.57 -4.00 3.51
CA GLN A 21 -1.54 -3.35 4.37
C GLN A 21 -1.28 -3.78 5.80
N ASP A 22 -1.21 -2.80 6.70
CA ASP A 22 -1.27 -3.07 8.13
C ASP A 22 -2.72 -3.34 8.56
N MET A 23 -2.95 -4.49 9.19
CA MET A 23 -4.28 -4.95 9.55
C MET A 23 -4.88 -4.19 10.73
N PHE A 24 -4.04 -3.53 11.54
CA PHE A 24 -4.51 -2.78 12.71
C PHE A 24 -4.95 -1.36 12.35
N SER A 25 -4.12 -0.63 11.62
CA SER A 25 -4.36 0.78 11.25
C SER A 25 -5.05 0.95 9.90
N GLY A 26 -5.09 -0.09 9.07
CA GLY A 26 -5.52 0.01 7.68
C GLY A 26 -4.50 0.69 6.76
N TYR A 27 -3.28 0.98 7.25
CA TYR A 27 -2.26 1.71 6.48
C TYR A 27 -1.79 0.90 5.27
N VAL A 28 -1.86 1.50 4.09
CA VAL A 28 -1.51 0.85 2.82
C VAL A 28 -0.17 1.35 2.30
N MET A 29 0.61 0.44 1.71
CA MET A 29 1.89 0.73 1.08
C MET A 29 1.98 0.03 -0.26
N TYR A 30 2.41 0.75 -1.30
CA TYR A 30 2.55 0.20 -2.65
C TYR A 30 4.01 0.18 -3.10
N LYS A 31 4.36 -0.84 -3.89
CA LYS A 31 5.61 -0.90 -4.62
C LYS A 31 5.35 -1.30 -6.07
N PRO A 32 5.50 -0.38 -7.03
CA PRO A 32 5.63 -0.73 -8.44
C PRO A 32 6.84 -1.65 -8.64
N MET A 33 6.67 -2.74 -9.40
CA MET A 33 7.71 -3.72 -9.67
C MET A 33 7.73 -4.13 -11.15
N ASP A 34 8.91 -4.48 -11.65
CA ASP A 34 9.17 -5.08 -12.96
C ASP A 34 9.26 -6.62 -12.90
N SER A 35 9.36 -7.18 -11.69
CA SER A 35 9.59 -8.59 -11.42
C SER A 35 8.78 -9.04 -10.20
N THR A 36 8.38 -10.31 -10.20
CA THR A 36 7.62 -10.96 -9.10
C THR A 36 8.40 -12.12 -8.47
N THR A 37 9.72 -12.16 -8.69
CA THR A 37 10.58 -13.14 -8.04
C THR A 37 10.55 -12.96 -6.52
N ALA A 38 10.74 -14.04 -5.76
CA ALA A 38 10.79 -13.99 -4.30
C ALA A 38 11.82 -12.97 -3.78
N GLN A 39 12.97 -12.84 -4.44
CA GLN A 39 13.98 -11.85 -4.10
C GLN A 39 13.51 -10.41 -4.33
N ALA A 40 12.84 -10.13 -5.45
CA ALA A 40 12.28 -8.80 -5.74
C ALA A 40 11.22 -8.42 -4.70
N VAL A 41 10.34 -9.37 -4.34
CA VAL A 41 9.36 -9.20 -3.27
C VAL A 41 10.02 -8.92 -1.92
N ALA A 42 11.02 -9.72 -1.53
CA ALA A 42 11.70 -9.54 -0.25
C ALA A 42 12.35 -8.16 -0.14
N LYS A 43 12.98 -7.71 -1.23
CA LYS A 43 13.54 -6.35 -1.32
C LYS A 43 12.44 -5.28 -1.24
N ALA A 44 11.32 -5.47 -1.93
CA ALA A 44 10.19 -4.54 -1.86
C ALA A 44 9.61 -4.43 -0.43
N TYR A 45 9.53 -5.56 0.29
CA TYR A 45 9.11 -5.60 1.68
C TYR A 45 10.11 -4.87 2.58
N GLU A 46 11.40 -5.14 2.45
CA GLU A 46 12.45 -4.45 3.22
C GLU A 46 12.38 -2.93 3.01
N GLU A 47 12.29 -2.49 1.75
CA GLU A 47 12.28 -1.07 1.39
C GLU A 47 11.01 -0.33 1.84
N ARG A 48 9.83 -0.97 1.77
CA ARG A 48 8.56 -0.29 2.09
C ARG A 48 8.10 -0.49 3.52
N VAL A 49 8.35 -1.65 4.10
CA VAL A 49 7.87 -2.02 5.43
C VAL A 49 8.99 -1.91 6.46
N ASP A 50 10.03 -2.73 6.33
CA ASP A 50 11.06 -2.88 7.39
C ASP A 50 11.81 -1.57 7.68
N ARG A 51 12.28 -0.87 6.63
CA ARG A 51 13.00 0.40 6.81
C ARG A 51 12.17 1.53 7.41
N ASN A 52 10.85 1.51 7.23
CA ASN A 52 9.96 2.59 7.66
C ASN A 52 9.29 2.31 9.01
N PHE A 53 9.01 1.03 9.31
CA PHE A 53 8.20 0.63 10.46
C PHE A 53 8.83 -0.49 11.30
N GLY A 54 9.94 -1.07 10.83
CA GLY A 54 10.54 -2.28 11.39
C GLY A 54 9.88 -3.58 10.88
N ALA A 55 10.54 -4.69 11.15
CA ALA A 55 10.09 -6.01 10.72
C ALA A 55 8.75 -6.37 11.36
N SER A 56 7.81 -6.83 10.53
CA SER A 56 6.50 -7.30 10.97
C SER A 56 6.65 -8.61 11.73
N SER A 57 5.89 -8.78 12.82
CA SER A 57 5.85 -10.04 13.56
C SER A 57 5.15 -11.17 12.78
N MET A 58 4.33 -10.83 11.78
CA MET A 58 3.61 -11.78 10.95
C MET A 58 3.31 -11.14 9.58
N ILE A 59 3.56 -11.89 8.50
CA ILE A 59 3.19 -11.50 7.14
C ILE A 59 2.15 -12.48 6.64
N ARG A 60 0.97 -11.98 6.26
CA ARG A 60 -0.06 -12.77 5.58
C ARG A 60 -0.01 -12.48 4.08
N HIS A 61 -0.02 -13.54 3.28
CA HIS A 61 -0.14 -13.48 1.83
C HIS A 61 -1.17 -14.53 1.36
N ASP A 62 -1.85 -14.25 0.27
CA ASP A 62 -2.75 -15.22 -0.37
C ASP A 62 -1.90 -16.29 -1.04
N GLN A 63 -1.67 -17.43 -0.37
CA GLN A 63 -1.08 -18.73 -0.77
C GLN A 63 -0.37 -18.90 -2.13
N ASP A 64 0.24 -17.85 -2.65
CA ASP A 64 0.83 -17.81 -3.97
C ASP A 64 2.20 -18.48 -3.83
N PRO A 65 2.47 -19.51 -4.66
CA PRO A 65 3.70 -20.28 -4.58
C PRO A 65 4.97 -19.41 -4.58
N ARG A 66 4.92 -18.21 -5.16
CA ARG A 66 6.05 -17.24 -5.19
C ARG A 66 6.46 -16.71 -3.82
N PHE A 67 5.59 -16.83 -2.82
CA PHE A 67 5.78 -16.32 -1.46
C PHE A 67 5.92 -17.44 -0.42
N MET A 68 5.90 -18.69 -0.87
CA MET A 68 6.06 -19.88 -0.04
C MET A 68 7.55 -20.17 0.16
N SER A 69 8.16 -19.61 1.21
CA SER A 69 9.39 -20.17 1.81
C SER A 69 9.07 -20.76 3.18
N GLU A 70 9.91 -21.69 3.67
CA GLU A 70 9.66 -22.58 4.82
C GLU A 70 9.34 -21.89 6.16
N GLN A 71 9.38 -20.56 6.27
CA GLN A 71 8.98 -19.79 7.45
C GLN A 71 7.54 -19.25 7.40
N ALA A 72 6.77 -19.48 6.33
CA ALA A 72 5.46 -18.85 6.08
C ALA A 72 4.23 -19.68 6.52
N THR A 73 4.36 -20.57 7.51
CA THR A 73 3.28 -21.51 7.91
C THR A 73 2.52 -21.09 9.18
N LEU A 74 2.37 -19.80 9.46
CA LEU A 74 1.57 -19.33 10.60
C LEU A 74 0.66 -18.19 10.20
N GLY A 75 -0.62 -18.50 9.93
CA GLY A 75 -1.69 -17.51 10.02
C GLY A 75 -2.65 -17.38 8.84
N TYR A 76 -2.91 -18.44 8.05
CA TYR A 76 -4.10 -18.43 7.18
C TYR A 76 -5.36 -18.50 8.06
N GLN A 77 -6.05 -17.37 8.21
CA GLN A 77 -7.32 -17.28 8.94
C GLN A 77 -8.36 -16.59 8.03
N PRO A 78 -9.27 -17.36 7.39
CA PRO A 78 -10.19 -16.86 6.35
C PRO A 78 -11.02 -15.63 6.76
N GLN A 79 -11.36 -15.55 8.04
CA GLN A 79 -12.20 -14.48 8.58
C GLN A 79 -11.47 -13.13 8.70
N ALA A 80 -10.14 -13.15 8.89
CA ALA A 80 -9.31 -11.95 8.91
C ALA A 80 -8.91 -11.49 7.48
N ASN A 81 -8.88 -12.43 6.52
CA ASN A 81 -8.66 -12.14 5.11
C ASN A 81 -9.79 -11.29 4.51
N GLY A 82 -11.04 -11.41 4.98
CA GLY A 82 -12.17 -10.64 4.40
C GLY A 82 -12.05 -9.11 4.55
N GLN A 83 -11.33 -8.61 5.56
CA GLN A 83 -11.03 -7.17 5.68
C GLN A 83 -9.88 -6.76 4.76
N GLN A 84 -8.81 -7.56 4.72
CA GLN A 84 -7.70 -7.37 3.80
C GLN A 84 -8.19 -7.37 2.35
N GLU A 85 -8.94 -8.39 1.94
CA GLU A 85 -9.53 -8.53 0.61
C GLU A 85 -10.42 -7.34 0.25
N ARG A 86 -11.21 -6.80 1.19
CA ARG A 86 -12.05 -5.61 0.94
C ARG A 86 -11.23 -4.34 0.75
N SER A 87 -10.22 -4.11 1.57
CA SER A 87 -9.32 -2.96 1.43
C SER A 87 -8.49 -3.07 0.15
N VAL A 88 -7.89 -4.23 -0.12
CA VAL A 88 -7.21 -4.57 -1.36
C VAL A 88 -8.13 -4.37 -2.56
N LEU A 89 -9.35 -4.92 -2.55
CA LEU A 89 -10.34 -4.74 -3.62
C LEU A 89 -10.73 -3.28 -3.81
N THR A 90 -10.82 -2.51 -2.72
CA THR A 90 -11.13 -1.08 -2.78
C THR A 90 -9.98 -0.35 -3.45
N VAL A 91 -8.74 -0.62 -3.03
CA VAL A 91 -7.53 -0.07 -3.66
C VAL A 91 -7.46 -0.46 -5.13
N VAL A 92 -7.54 -1.75 -5.44
CA VAL A 92 -7.50 -2.30 -6.81
C VAL A 92 -8.59 -1.65 -7.66
N ARG A 93 -9.82 -1.54 -7.17
CA ARG A 93 -10.92 -0.86 -7.89
C ARG A 93 -10.67 0.65 -8.07
N SER A 94 -10.01 1.30 -7.13
CA SER A 94 -9.68 2.72 -7.21
C SER A 94 -8.49 3.00 -8.14
N ILE A 95 -7.50 2.11 -8.21
CA ILE A 95 -6.32 2.24 -9.09
C ILE A 95 -6.63 1.78 -10.52
N ARG A 96 -7.52 0.79 -10.69
CA ARG A 96 -7.78 0.12 -11.96
C ARG A 96 -8.16 1.08 -13.10
N PRO A 97 -9.02 2.10 -12.91
CA PRO A 97 -9.33 3.06 -13.97
C PRO A 97 -8.14 3.92 -14.42
N TYR A 98 -7.12 4.10 -13.57
CA TYR A 98 -5.89 4.82 -13.90
C TYR A 98 -4.86 3.89 -14.57
N ILE A 99 -4.93 2.59 -14.30
CA ILE A 99 -4.02 1.57 -14.86
C ILE A 99 -4.52 1.03 -16.21
N GLU A 100 -5.83 0.97 -16.42
CA GLU A 100 -6.46 0.41 -17.64
C GLU A 100 -6.58 1.41 -18.78
N GLN A 101 -6.24 2.69 -18.56
CA GLN A 101 -6.16 3.66 -19.65
C GLN A 101 -4.88 3.43 -20.45
N ALA A 102 -5.05 3.12 -21.74
CA ALA A 102 -3.98 2.71 -22.65
C ALA A 102 -2.84 3.71 -22.85
N ASP A 103 -3.01 4.97 -22.42
CA ASP A 103 -2.06 6.08 -22.58
C ASP A 103 -1.41 6.51 -21.25
N GLN A 104 -1.68 5.83 -20.13
CA GLN A 104 -1.12 6.15 -18.82
C GLN A 104 0.11 5.30 -18.51
N SER A 105 1.26 5.71 -19.07
CA SER A 105 2.58 5.16 -18.73
C SER A 105 3.11 5.64 -17.37
N ASP A 106 2.48 6.64 -16.76
CA ASP A 106 2.82 7.26 -15.47
C ASP A 106 2.00 6.71 -14.29
N TRP A 107 1.32 5.58 -14.47
CA TRP A 107 0.47 4.97 -13.43
C TRP A 107 1.23 4.70 -12.13
N ASP A 108 2.54 4.46 -12.20
CA ASP A 108 3.36 4.18 -11.02
C ASP A 108 3.58 5.43 -10.15
N ASP A 109 3.68 6.63 -10.75
CA ASP A 109 3.68 7.90 -10.00
C ASP A 109 2.30 8.23 -9.42
N HIS A 110 1.23 7.94 -10.17
CA HIS A 110 -0.13 8.08 -9.67
C HIS A 110 -0.41 7.17 -8.48
N SER A 111 0.14 5.95 -8.50
CA SER A 111 -0.02 4.98 -7.41
C SER A 111 0.50 5.51 -6.07
N GLU A 112 1.63 6.23 -6.07
CA GLU A 112 2.19 6.82 -4.84
C GLU A 112 1.33 7.95 -4.29
N ARG A 113 0.76 8.79 -5.17
CA ARG A 113 -0.18 9.85 -4.76
C ARG A 113 -1.46 9.27 -4.17
N LEU A 114 -1.97 8.19 -4.78
CA LEU A 114 -3.17 7.51 -4.29
C LEU A 114 -2.92 6.80 -2.96
N MET A 115 -1.75 6.20 -2.75
CA MET A 115 -1.33 5.66 -1.45
C MET A 115 -1.41 6.72 -0.36
N PHE A 116 -0.86 7.92 -0.61
CA PHE A 116 -0.93 9.02 0.34
C PHE A 116 -2.37 9.48 0.59
N ALA A 117 -3.18 9.61 -0.46
CA ALA A 117 -4.58 10.00 -0.33
C ALA A 117 -5.39 9.00 0.52
N LEU A 118 -5.16 7.70 0.33
CA LEU A 118 -5.83 6.65 1.11
C LEU A 118 -5.41 6.67 2.58
N ASN A 119 -4.11 6.78 2.86
CA ASN A 119 -3.61 6.82 4.23
C ASN A 119 -4.03 8.08 5.00
N THR A 120 -4.37 9.17 4.31
CA THR A 120 -4.81 10.42 4.92
C THR A 120 -6.32 10.63 4.89
N SER A 121 -7.06 9.71 4.27
CA SER A 121 -8.52 9.71 4.28
C SER A 121 -9.05 9.02 5.55
N PHE A 122 -10.21 9.47 6.02
CA PHE A 122 -10.85 8.91 7.21
C PHE A 122 -11.30 7.46 6.95
N ASP A 123 -10.89 6.54 7.81
CA ASP A 123 -11.34 5.15 7.82
C ASP A 123 -12.34 4.94 8.96
N ALA A 124 -13.59 4.62 8.60
CA ALA A 124 -14.66 4.38 9.56
C ALA A 124 -14.42 3.14 10.45
N THR A 125 -13.56 2.22 10.04
CA THR A 125 -13.18 1.02 10.81
C THR A 125 -12.26 1.39 11.96
N CYS A 126 -11.27 2.24 11.68
CA CYS A 126 -10.29 2.71 12.67
C CYS A 126 -10.75 3.97 13.41
N LEU A 127 -11.85 4.60 12.95
CA LEU A 127 -12.38 5.88 13.44
C LEU A 127 -11.36 7.04 13.37
N ASP A 128 -10.35 6.90 12.52
CA ASP A 128 -9.32 7.91 12.27
C ASP A 128 -8.70 7.66 10.88
N THR A 129 -7.68 8.45 10.52
CA THR A 129 -6.87 8.23 9.32
C THR A 129 -5.79 7.18 9.60
N PRO A 130 -5.51 6.23 8.70
CA PRO A 130 -4.42 5.28 8.87
C PRO A 130 -3.07 5.94 9.16
N PHE A 131 -2.81 7.09 8.53
CA PHE A 131 -1.59 7.88 8.76
C PHE A 131 -1.48 8.34 10.21
N TYR A 132 -2.56 8.87 10.80
CA TYR A 132 -2.55 9.29 12.19
C TYR A 132 -2.32 8.11 13.13
N MET A 133 -2.93 6.97 12.86
CA MET A 133 -2.77 5.75 13.67
C MET A 133 -1.32 5.26 13.72
N ILE A 134 -0.59 5.40 12.62
CA ILE A 134 0.82 4.96 12.53
C ILE A 134 1.80 6.03 13.02
N HIS A 135 1.57 7.30 12.71
CA HIS A 135 2.56 8.36 12.95
C HIS A 135 2.24 9.25 14.15
N GLY A 136 1.01 9.24 14.67
CA GLY A 136 0.58 10.03 15.82
C GLY A 136 0.33 11.52 15.53
N TRP A 137 0.34 11.95 14.27
CA TRP A 137 0.05 13.33 13.88
C TRP A 137 -0.71 13.40 12.56
N ASN A 138 -1.46 14.50 12.37
CA ASN A 138 -2.26 14.72 11.16
C ASN A 138 -1.48 15.59 10.16
N PRO A 139 -1.25 15.10 8.92
CA PRO A 139 -0.39 15.79 7.96
C PRO A 139 -0.94 17.13 7.48
N GLN A 140 -2.26 17.27 7.40
CA GLN A 140 -2.91 18.53 7.01
C GLN A 140 -2.77 19.60 8.10
N ARG A 141 -2.84 19.19 9.37
CA ARG A 141 -2.67 20.10 10.51
C ARG A 141 -1.22 20.58 10.63
N THR A 142 -0.25 19.67 10.49
CA THR A 142 1.18 20.01 10.59
C THR A 142 1.62 20.97 9.48
N LEU A 143 1.20 20.76 8.23
CA LEU A 143 1.48 21.71 7.13
C LEU A 143 0.93 23.11 7.41
N LYS A 144 -0.30 23.20 7.91
CA LYS A 144 -0.92 24.49 8.27
C LYS A 144 -0.20 25.18 9.44
N THR A 145 0.30 24.41 10.41
CA THR A 145 1.10 24.94 11.52
C THR A 145 2.48 25.40 11.06
N MET A 146 3.13 24.67 10.14
CA MET A 146 4.45 25.01 9.58
C MET A 146 4.43 26.24 8.67
N LEU A 147 3.37 26.40 7.87
CA LEU A 147 3.21 27.53 6.95
C LEU A 147 2.82 28.84 7.66
N GLY A 148 2.55 28.78 8.97
CA GLY A 148 2.08 29.93 9.74
C GLY A 148 0.66 30.35 9.38
N PRO A 149 0.09 31.36 10.07
CA PRO A 149 -1.18 31.94 9.67
C PRO A 149 -1.05 32.52 8.26
N THR A 150 -2.02 32.21 7.38
CA THR A 150 -2.16 32.89 6.10
C THR A 150 -2.22 34.39 6.35
N PRO A 151 -1.40 35.22 5.69
CA PRO A 151 -1.41 36.65 5.90
C PRO A 151 -2.83 37.16 5.65
N SER A 152 -3.37 37.87 6.62
CA SER A 152 -4.67 38.54 6.53
C SER A 152 -4.60 39.55 5.37
N SER A 153 -5.50 39.39 4.40
CA SER A 153 -5.76 40.39 3.35
C SER A 153 -6.30 41.69 3.96
#